data_AF-A0A7C4MAC6-F1
#
_entry.id   AF-A0A7C4MAC6-F1
#
_cell.length_a   1.000
_cell.length_b   1.000
_cell.length_c   1.000
_cell.angle_alpha   90.00
_cell.angle_beta   90.00
_cell.angle_gamma   90.00
#
_symmetry.space_group_name_H-M   'P 1'
#
loop_
_entity.id
_entity.type
_entity.pdbx_description
1 polymer ?
#
loop_
_entity_poly.entity_id
_entity_poly.type
_entity_poly.pdbx_seq_one_letter_code
_entity_poly.pdbx_strand_id
1 'polypeptide(L)'
;MKESIHEKYKIHRMVKNASIINLSISIIWTFLIVLPLEPFSILLRIIVGGGPGVWFLLAYLLHLIIGYVGFTGLSFLYYLIEEKWETKLNNKFIIGGFYLLFIGVNITLITLAVAGAIGGYYLNIIHAPVEDVRSILEPMVNPIRMLSLITIIGALIFLVPAYKALIRK
;
A
#
# COMPACT_ATOMS: atom_id res chain seq x y z
N MET A 1 31.19 2.37 23.67
CA MET A 1 30.34 1.23 23.28
C MET A 1 30.14 1.30 21.77
N LYS A 2 30.76 0.40 20.98
CA LYS A 2 30.58 0.40 19.51
C LYS A 2 29.18 -0.14 19.21
N GLU A 3 28.29 0.73 18.76
CA GLU A 3 26.98 0.35 18.24
C GLU A 3 27.21 -0.62 17.06
N SER A 4 26.55 -1.78 17.06
CA SER A 4 26.80 -2.76 15.99
C SER A 4 26.30 -2.18 14.66
N ILE A 5 26.99 -2.48 13.55
CA ILE A 5 26.59 -2.05 12.19
C ILE A 5 25.12 -2.46 11.90
N HIS A 6 24.65 -3.55 12.52
CA HIS A 6 23.28 -4.01 12.42
C HIS A 6 22.26 -3.06 13.08
N GLU A 7 22.60 -2.39 14.18
CA GLU A 7 21.68 -1.44 14.80
C GLU A 7 21.62 -0.12 14.03
N LYS A 8 22.74 0.30 13.42
CA LYS A 8 22.83 1.58 12.68
C LYS A 8 21.88 1.66 11.48
N TYR A 9 21.67 0.54 10.76
CA TYR A 9 20.86 0.49 9.53
C TYR A 9 19.55 -0.29 9.70
N LYS A 10 18.98 -0.28 10.89
CA LYS A 10 17.80 -1.10 11.19
C LYS A 10 16.57 -0.60 10.44
N ILE A 11 16.34 0.71 10.39
CA ILE A 11 15.12 1.27 9.77
C ILE A 11 15.21 1.15 8.25
N HIS A 12 16.32 1.58 7.64
CA HIS A 12 16.54 1.42 6.21
C HIS A 12 16.26 -0.02 5.73
N ARG A 13 16.85 -1.02 6.41
CA ARG A 13 16.68 -2.43 6.01
C ARG A 13 15.24 -2.91 6.15
N MET A 14 14.53 -2.50 7.20
CA MET A 14 13.12 -2.83 7.39
C MET A 14 12.26 -2.29 6.24
N VAL A 15 12.45 -1.04 5.87
CA VAL A 15 11.70 -0.39 4.78
C VAL A 15 12.08 -0.98 3.42
N LYS A 16 13.36 -1.27 3.18
CA LYS A 16 13.84 -2.00 2.00
C LYS A 16 13.14 -3.34 1.84
N ASN A 17 13.04 -4.12 2.92
CA ASN A 17 12.39 -5.43 2.89
C ASN A 17 10.90 -5.30 2.55
N ALA A 18 10.20 -4.33 3.15
CA ALA A 18 8.81 -4.03 2.79
C ALA A 18 8.64 -3.67 1.31
N SER A 19 9.56 -2.88 0.76
CA SER A 19 9.57 -2.54 -0.66
C SER A 19 9.71 -3.78 -1.55
N ILE A 20 10.60 -4.71 -1.19
CA ILE A 20 10.78 -5.96 -1.95
C ILE A 20 9.53 -6.83 -1.87
N ILE A 21 8.91 -6.93 -0.69
CA ILE A 21 7.66 -7.66 -0.50
C ILE A 21 6.55 -7.06 -1.39
N ASN A 22 6.39 -5.74 -1.37
CA ASN A 22 5.38 -5.05 -2.17
C ASN A 22 5.64 -5.18 -3.68
N LEU A 23 6.91 -5.23 -4.11
CA LEU A 23 7.26 -5.53 -5.50
C LEU A 23 6.77 -6.94 -5.89
N SER A 24 7.09 -7.94 -5.08
CA SER A 24 6.67 -9.33 -5.34
C SER A 24 5.14 -9.45 -5.42
N ILE A 25 4.42 -8.80 -4.51
CA ILE A 25 2.94 -8.78 -4.54
C ILE A 25 2.43 -8.06 -5.79
N SER A 26 3.03 -6.93 -6.19
CA SER A 26 2.65 -6.19 -7.40
C SER A 26 2.87 -7.01 -8.66
N ILE A 27 3.95 -7.81 -8.71
CA ILE A 27 4.21 -8.75 -9.80
C ILE A 27 3.10 -9.79 -9.87
N ILE A 28 2.72 -10.38 -8.72
CA ILE A 28 1.60 -11.34 -8.65
C ILE A 28 0.30 -10.69 -9.14
N TRP A 29 -0.04 -9.48 -8.67
CA TRP A 29 -1.24 -8.76 -9.14
C TRP A 29 -1.22 -8.51 -10.65
N THR A 30 -0.05 -8.15 -11.19
CA THR A 30 0.12 -7.95 -12.63
C THR A 30 -0.17 -9.24 -13.40
N PHE A 31 0.35 -10.38 -12.93
CA PHE A 31 0.02 -11.68 -13.52
C PHE A 31 -1.47 -12.00 -13.42
N LEU A 32 -2.10 -11.77 -12.27
CA LEU A 32 -3.55 -11.99 -12.10
C LEU A 32 -4.38 -11.16 -13.09
N ILE A 33 -3.94 -9.95 -13.45
CA ILE A 33 -4.67 -9.07 -14.40
C ILE A 33 -4.44 -9.49 -15.85
N VAL A 34 -3.21 -9.87 -16.20
CA VAL A 34 -2.79 -10.05 -17.61
C VAL A 34 -3.00 -11.50 -18.08
N LEU A 35 -3.10 -12.47 -17.18
CA LEU A 35 -3.28 -13.87 -17.55
C LEU A 35 -4.60 -14.09 -18.32
N PRO A 36 -4.56 -14.62 -19.55
CA PRO A 36 -5.74 -14.81 -20.39
C PRO A 36 -6.52 -16.10 -20.05
N LEU A 37 -6.32 -16.66 -18.87
CA LEU A 37 -6.92 -17.93 -18.43
C LEU A 37 -8.02 -17.66 -17.40
N GLU A 38 -9.16 -18.34 -17.53
CA GLU A 38 -10.22 -18.28 -16.53
C GLU A 38 -9.72 -18.84 -15.18
N PRO A 39 -10.05 -18.23 -14.02
CA PRO A 39 -10.96 -17.09 -13.82
C PRO A 39 -10.29 -15.70 -13.95
N PHE A 40 -9.00 -15.62 -14.27
CA PHE A 40 -8.22 -14.38 -14.26
C PHE A 40 -8.59 -13.42 -15.40
N SER A 41 -8.99 -13.95 -16.56
CA SER A 41 -9.51 -13.18 -17.70
C SER A 41 -10.74 -12.33 -17.38
N ILE A 42 -11.48 -12.64 -16.29
CA ILE A 42 -12.61 -11.84 -15.80
C ILE A 42 -12.13 -10.47 -15.29
N LEU A 43 -10.95 -10.40 -14.65
CA LEU A 43 -10.44 -9.18 -14.04
C LEU A 43 -10.25 -8.07 -15.08
N LEU A 44 -9.76 -8.40 -16.27
CA LEU A 44 -9.61 -7.39 -17.32
C LEU A 44 -10.98 -6.90 -17.84
N ARG A 45 -11.97 -7.79 -17.96
CA ARG A 45 -13.32 -7.43 -18.42
C ARG A 45 -14.01 -6.50 -17.44
N ILE A 46 -13.91 -6.77 -16.13
CA ILE A 46 -14.49 -5.88 -15.11
C ILE A 46 -13.81 -4.51 -15.09
N ILE A 47 -12.50 -4.44 -15.34
CA ILE A 47 -11.76 -3.16 -15.40
C ILE A 47 -12.21 -2.35 -16.62
N VAL A 48 -12.28 -2.98 -17.80
CA VAL A 48 -12.69 -2.32 -19.05
C VAL A 48 -14.15 -1.89 -19.02
N GLY A 49 -15.02 -2.68 -18.37
CA GLY A 49 -16.43 -2.32 -18.16
C GLY A 49 -16.64 -1.08 -17.26
N GLY A 50 -15.61 -0.66 -16.52
CA GLY A 50 -15.66 0.55 -15.71
C GLY A 50 -16.46 0.40 -14.41
N GLY A 51 -16.95 1.53 -13.89
CA GLY A 51 -17.72 1.57 -12.63
C GLY A 51 -16.87 1.09 -11.43
N PRO A 52 -17.38 0.17 -10.59
CA PRO A 52 -16.61 -0.38 -9.47
C PRO A 52 -15.34 -1.11 -9.91
N GLY A 53 -15.26 -1.66 -11.13
CA GLY A 53 -14.05 -2.29 -11.64
C GLY A 53 -12.85 -1.34 -11.70
N VAL A 54 -13.08 -0.03 -11.79
CA VAL A 54 -12.02 0.99 -11.69
C VAL A 54 -11.37 1.01 -10.31
N TRP A 55 -12.10 0.68 -9.24
CA TRP A 55 -11.55 0.64 -7.88
C TRP A 55 -10.49 -0.45 -7.74
N PHE A 56 -10.68 -1.59 -8.43
CA PHE A 56 -9.68 -2.64 -8.50
C PHE A 56 -8.40 -2.16 -9.20
N LEU A 57 -8.54 -1.50 -10.36
CA LEU A 57 -7.40 -0.93 -11.07
C LEU A 57 -6.69 0.14 -10.23
N LEU A 58 -7.45 1.01 -9.55
CA LEU A 58 -6.91 2.02 -8.64
C LEU A 58 -6.11 1.38 -7.50
N ALA A 59 -6.64 0.33 -6.88
CA ALA A 59 -5.94 -0.40 -5.84
C ALA A 59 -4.61 -0.97 -6.35
N TYR A 60 -4.59 -1.56 -7.55
CA TYR A 60 -3.39 -2.09 -8.18
C TYR A 60 -2.34 -1.01 -8.41
N LEU A 61 -2.73 0.09 -9.07
CA LEU A 61 -1.82 1.18 -9.39
C LEU A 61 -1.27 1.85 -8.12
N LEU A 62 -2.12 2.07 -7.12
CA LEU A 62 -1.69 2.59 -5.81
C LEU A 62 -0.77 1.62 -5.09
N HIS A 63 -0.97 0.30 -5.22
CA HIS A 63 -0.06 -0.68 -4.63
C HIS A 63 1.32 -0.63 -5.30
N LEU A 64 1.38 -0.46 -6.62
CA LEU A 64 2.65 -0.31 -7.33
C LEU A 64 3.35 1.01 -6.97
N ILE A 65 2.62 2.12 -6.99
CA ILE A 65 3.17 3.46 -6.72
C ILE A 65 3.51 3.63 -5.25
N ILE A 66 2.57 3.43 -4.34
CA ILE A 66 2.80 3.65 -2.90
C ILE A 66 3.56 2.47 -2.29
N GLY A 67 3.12 1.24 -2.58
CA GLY A 67 3.69 0.03 -2.00
C GLY A 67 5.12 -0.25 -2.44
N TYR A 68 5.41 -0.22 -3.75
CA TYR A 68 6.78 -0.45 -4.21
C TYR A 68 7.59 0.84 -4.31
N VAL A 69 7.18 1.78 -5.17
CA VAL A 69 7.97 2.99 -5.44
C VAL A 69 8.08 3.88 -4.19
N GLY A 70 6.99 4.05 -3.45
CA GLY A 70 6.95 4.82 -2.22
C GLY A 70 7.87 4.25 -1.14
N PHE A 71 7.80 2.95 -0.85
CA PHE A 71 8.69 2.33 0.12
C PHE A 71 10.16 2.28 -0.35
N THR A 72 10.42 2.19 -1.65
CA THR A 72 11.78 2.37 -2.18
C THR A 72 12.31 3.77 -1.86
N GLY A 73 11.50 4.80 -2.13
CA GLY A 73 11.85 6.19 -1.83
C GLY A 73 12.08 6.43 -0.33
N LEU A 74 11.22 5.88 0.53
CA LEU A 74 11.39 5.96 1.99
C LEU A 74 12.65 5.22 2.45
N SER A 75 12.94 4.05 1.88
CA SER A 75 14.15 3.29 2.19
C SER A 75 15.41 4.09 1.86
N PHE A 76 15.43 4.76 0.71
CA PHE A 76 16.52 5.64 0.30
C PHE A 76 16.64 6.88 1.21
N LEU A 77 15.52 7.50 1.58
CA LEU A 77 15.52 8.62 2.53
C LEU A 77 16.15 8.23 3.87
N TYR A 78 15.74 7.09 4.44
CA TYR A 78 16.28 6.61 5.71
C TYR A 78 17.75 6.21 5.62
N TYR A 79 18.18 5.66 4.49
CA TYR A 79 19.59 5.42 4.20
C TYR A 79 20.42 6.72 4.26
N LEU A 80 19.95 7.80 3.62
CA LEU A 80 20.64 9.09 3.67
C LEU A 80 20.70 9.65 5.10
N ILE A 81 19.64 9.52 5.89
CA ILE A 81 19.60 10.00 7.27
C ILE A 81 20.58 9.21 8.17
N GLU A 82 20.59 7.88 8.05
CA GLU A 82 21.40 6.98 8.87
C GLU A 82 22.90 7.03 8.49
N GLU A 83 23.22 7.06 7.18
CA GLU A 83 24.60 7.03 6.69
C GLU A 83 25.20 8.44 6.54
N LYS A 84 24.59 9.29 5.72
CA LYS A 84 25.18 10.57 5.32
C LYS A 84 25.08 11.61 6.43
N TRP A 85 24.04 11.53 7.25
CA TRP A 85 23.69 12.56 8.22
C TRP A 85 23.92 12.12 9.66
N GLU A 86 24.38 10.88 9.86
CA GLU A 86 24.74 10.25 11.13
C GLU A 86 23.72 10.51 12.26
N THR A 87 22.45 10.69 11.90
CA THR A 87 21.43 11.12 12.85
C THR A 87 20.82 9.90 13.51
N LYS A 88 20.94 9.81 14.84
CA LYS A 88 20.25 8.77 15.61
C LYS A 88 18.76 9.01 15.61
N LEU A 89 18.03 8.05 15.05
CA LEU A 89 16.58 8.07 14.94
C LEU A 89 15.94 7.36 16.14
N ASN A 90 14.80 7.89 16.62
CA ASN A 90 14.04 7.24 17.68
C ASN A 90 13.31 6.01 17.14
N ASN A 91 13.91 4.83 17.35
CA ASN A 91 13.44 3.58 16.78
C ASN A 91 12.01 3.19 17.16
N LYS A 92 11.50 3.54 18.36
CA LYS A 92 10.17 3.04 18.79
C LYS A 92 9.02 3.67 18.01
N PHE A 93 9.01 5.00 17.85
CA PHE A 93 7.97 5.70 17.11
C PHE A 93 8.03 5.38 15.61
N ILE A 94 9.24 5.29 15.06
CA ILE A 94 9.43 4.96 13.64
C ILE A 94 8.94 3.55 13.34
N ILE A 95 9.28 2.56 14.18
CA ILE A 95 8.80 1.19 13.98
C ILE A 95 7.28 1.12 14.09
N GLY A 96 6.67 1.78 15.09
CA GLY A 96 5.21 1.83 15.23
C GLY A 96 4.52 2.49 14.04
N GLY A 97 5.00 3.66 13.61
CA GLY A 97 4.50 4.37 12.43
C GLY A 97 4.66 3.57 11.15
N PHE A 98 5.79 2.88 10.99
CA PHE A 98 6.04 1.99 9.85
C PHE A 98 5.00 0.87 9.77
N TYR A 99 4.73 0.15 10.86
CA TYR A 99 3.76 -0.94 10.83
C TYR A 99 2.35 -0.43 10.56
N LEU A 100 1.95 0.70 11.17
CA LEU A 100 0.66 1.33 10.88
C LEU A 100 0.55 1.76 9.42
N LEU A 101 1.61 2.34 8.84
CA LEU A 101 1.66 2.71 7.44
C LEU A 101 1.60 1.48 6.53
N PHE A 102 2.45 0.49 6.77
CA PHE A 102 2.58 -0.70 5.95
C PHE A 102 1.30 -1.54 5.94
N ILE A 103 0.75 -1.81 7.12
CA ILE A 103 -0.51 -2.55 7.28
C ILE A 103 -1.67 -1.71 6.73
N GLY A 104 -1.71 -0.42 7.04
CA GLY A 104 -2.75 0.49 6.55
C GLY A 104 -2.81 0.51 5.02
N VAL A 105 -1.69 0.74 4.34
CA VAL A 105 -1.61 0.72 2.88
C VAL A 105 -2.11 -0.62 2.34
N ASN A 106 -1.55 -1.73 2.82
CA ASN A 106 -1.86 -3.05 2.28
C ASN A 106 -3.34 -3.43 2.48
N ILE A 107 -3.88 -3.29 3.69
CA ILE A 107 -5.27 -3.66 3.97
C ILE A 107 -6.25 -2.72 3.25
N THR A 108 -5.96 -1.41 3.18
CA THR A 108 -6.81 -0.48 2.42
C THR A 108 -6.90 -0.89 0.96
N LEU A 109 -5.75 -1.18 0.34
CA LEU A 109 -5.68 -1.51 -1.08
C LEU A 109 -6.28 -2.88 -1.37
N ILE A 110 -6.06 -3.89 -0.51
CA ILE A 110 -6.73 -5.18 -0.63
C ILE A 110 -8.24 -5.01 -0.53
N THR A 111 -8.74 -4.26 0.45
CA THR A 111 -10.18 -4.04 0.64
C THR A 111 -10.79 -3.31 -0.55
N LEU A 112 -10.09 -2.29 -1.08
CA LEU A 112 -10.50 -1.54 -2.26
C LEU A 112 -10.51 -2.44 -3.52
N ALA A 113 -9.50 -3.30 -3.68
CA ALA A 113 -9.46 -4.26 -4.77
C ALA A 113 -10.60 -5.27 -4.69
N VAL A 114 -10.83 -5.86 -3.52
CA VAL A 114 -11.94 -6.81 -3.32
C VAL A 114 -13.29 -6.14 -3.60
N ALA A 115 -13.51 -4.91 -3.10
CA ALA A 115 -14.71 -4.14 -3.39
C ALA A 115 -14.87 -3.91 -4.91
N GLY A 116 -13.79 -3.49 -5.59
CA GLY A 116 -13.82 -3.26 -7.03
C GLY A 116 -14.06 -4.54 -7.84
N ALA A 117 -13.48 -5.66 -7.42
CA ALA A 117 -13.66 -6.96 -8.06
C ALA A 117 -15.10 -7.46 -7.91
N ILE A 118 -15.66 -7.43 -6.70
CA ILE A 118 -17.04 -7.85 -6.43
C ILE A 118 -18.00 -6.94 -7.19
N GLY A 119 -17.90 -5.61 -7.00
CA GLY A 119 -18.79 -4.67 -7.67
C GLY A 119 -18.71 -4.75 -9.18
N GLY A 120 -17.49 -4.88 -9.73
CA GLY A 120 -17.27 -5.03 -11.17
C GLY A 120 -17.84 -6.33 -11.71
N TYR A 121 -17.75 -7.43 -10.96
CA TYR A 121 -18.33 -8.71 -11.33
C TYR A 121 -19.86 -8.64 -11.39
N TYR A 122 -20.51 -8.11 -10.35
CA TYR A 122 -21.97 -7.99 -10.33
C TYR A 122 -22.48 -7.06 -11.43
N LEU A 123 -21.81 -5.92 -11.65
CA LEU A 123 -22.23 -4.96 -12.66
C LEU A 123 -21.96 -5.43 -14.10
N ASN A 124 -20.74 -5.90 -14.38
CA ASN A 124 -20.28 -6.10 -15.77
C ASN A 124 -20.37 -7.55 -16.25
N ILE A 125 -20.52 -8.53 -15.35
CA ILE A 125 -20.61 -9.96 -15.70
C ILE A 125 -22.04 -10.45 -15.46
N ILE A 126 -22.60 -10.21 -14.28
CA ILE A 126 -23.97 -10.62 -13.94
C ILE A 126 -25.01 -9.63 -14.48
N HIS A 127 -24.61 -8.39 -14.79
CA HIS A 127 -25.53 -7.31 -15.21
C HIS A 127 -26.60 -7.01 -14.16
N ALA A 128 -26.22 -7.05 -12.88
CA ALA A 128 -27.10 -6.71 -11.77
C ALA A 128 -27.49 -5.22 -11.82
N PRO A 129 -28.70 -4.85 -11.36
CA PRO A 129 -29.11 -3.47 -11.18
C PRO A 129 -28.12 -2.68 -10.32
N VAL A 130 -27.99 -1.38 -10.59
CA VAL A 130 -27.03 -0.50 -9.90
C VAL A 130 -27.33 -0.41 -8.40
N GLU A 131 -28.60 -0.48 -8.03
CA GLU A 131 -29.09 -0.46 -6.66
C GLU A 131 -28.57 -1.68 -5.87
N ASP A 132 -28.58 -2.86 -6.49
CA ASP A 132 -28.08 -4.10 -5.89
C ASP A 132 -26.56 -4.02 -5.71
N VAL A 133 -25.84 -3.59 -6.74
CA VAL A 133 -24.39 -3.37 -6.68
C VAL A 133 -24.04 -2.38 -5.57
N ARG A 134 -24.78 -1.29 -5.45
CA ARG A 134 -24.59 -0.30 -4.38
C ARG A 134 -24.79 -0.93 -3.00
N SER A 135 -25.85 -1.70 -2.81
CA SER A 135 -26.14 -2.34 -1.51
C SER A 135 -25.03 -3.29 -1.05
N ILE A 136 -24.33 -3.94 -2.00
CA ILE A 136 -23.19 -4.81 -1.74
C ILE A 136 -21.93 -4.01 -1.37
N LEU A 137 -21.69 -2.87 -2.03
CA LEU A 137 -20.47 -2.08 -1.85
C LEU A 137 -20.53 -1.09 -0.68
N GLU A 138 -21.71 -0.57 -0.36
CA GLU A 138 -21.91 0.45 0.67
C GLU A 138 -21.34 0.04 2.05
N PRO A 139 -21.49 -1.22 2.52
CA PRO A 139 -20.84 -1.69 3.75
C PRO A 139 -19.31 -1.63 3.74
N MET A 140 -18.66 -1.63 2.57
CA MET A 140 -17.20 -1.61 2.45
C MET A 140 -16.61 -0.19 2.48
N VAL A 141 -17.42 0.84 2.21
CA VAL A 141 -16.96 2.23 2.12
C VAL A 141 -16.39 2.74 3.45
N ASN A 142 -17.10 2.51 4.55
CA ASN A 142 -16.66 2.96 5.87
C ASN A 142 -15.39 2.26 6.36
N PRO A 143 -15.25 0.91 6.24
CA PRO A 143 -13.99 0.23 6.50
C PRO A 143 -12.81 0.79 5.70
N ILE A 144 -12.97 1.01 4.38
CA ILE A 144 -11.90 1.58 3.54
C ILE A 144 -11.51 2.97 4.03
N ARG A 145 -12.49 3.81 4.41
CA ARG A 145 -12.24 5.14 4.97
C ARG A 145 -11.43 5.09 6.26
N MET A 146 -11.80 4.20 7.19
CA MET A 146 -11.09 4.05 8.47
C MET A 146 -9.66 3.54 8.29
N LEU A 147 -9.45 2.58 7.40
CA LEU A 147 -8.11 2.08 7.06
C LEU A 147 -7.25 3.16 6.39
N SER A 148 -7.86 3.99 5.54
CA SER A 148 -7.18 5.14 4.94
C SER A 148 -6.73 6.15 6.01
N LEU A 149 -7.56 6.42 7.02
CA LEU A 149 -7.19 7.28 8.15
C LEU A 149 -6.04 6.69 8.96
N ILE A 150 -6.07 5.38 9.26
CA ILE A 150 -4.97 4.67 9.93
C ILE A 150 -3.67 4.81 9.12
N THR A 151 -3.77 4.66 7.79
CA THR A 151 -2.64 4.82 6.87
C THR A 151 -2.01 6.21 6.97
N ILE A 152 -2.84 7.27 6.99
CA ILE A 152 -2.39 8.66 7.13
C ILE A 152 -1.71 8.87 8.49
N ILE A 153 -2.31 8.38 9.58
CA ILE A 153 -1.72 8.47 10.92
C ILE A 153 -0.37 7.76 10.97
N GLY A 154 -0.28 6.56 10.40
CA GLY A 154 0.97 5.81 10.27
C GLY A 154 2.03 6.58 9.49
N ALA A 155 1.65 7.17 8.35
CA ALA A 155 2.55 8.00 7.54
C ALA A 155 3.10 9.18 8.33
N LEU A 156 2.24 9.91 9.06
CA LEU A 156 2.65 11.06 9.87
C LEU A 156 3.63 10.66 10.97
N ILE A 157 3.30 9.62 11.74
CA ILE A 157 4.18 9.11 12.81
C ILE A 157 5.53 8.66 12.23
N PHE A 158 5.50 8.02 11.05
CA PHE A 158 6.69 7.52 10.38
C PHE A 158 7.56 8.64 9.78
N LEU A 159 6.97 9.71 9.24
CA LEU A 159 7.70 10.77 8.54
C LEU A 159 8.20 11.88 9.45
N VAL A 160 7.52 12.18 10.56
CA VAL A 160 7.92 13.26 11.48
C VAL A 160 9.37 13.13 11.98
N PRO A 161 9.86 11.94 12.37
CA PRO A 161 11.27 11.78 12.76
C PRO A 161 12.24 12.07 11.63
N ALA A 162 11.94 11.61 10.41
CA ALA A 162 12.75 11.88 9.22
C ALA A 162 12.78 13.39 8.89
N TYR A 163 11.64 14.06 8.97
CA TYR A 163 11.53 15.52 8.78
C TYR A 163 12.34 16.30 9.83
N LYS A 164 12.28 15.90 11.10
CA LYS A 164 13.09 16.50 12.16
C LYS A 164 14.59 16.30 11.94
N ALA A 165 14.99 15.16 11.39
CA ALA A 165 16.39 14.90 11.05
C ALA A 165 16.87 15.79 9.89
N LEU A 166 16.01 16.01 8.89
CA LEU A 166 16.27 16.86 7.73
C LEU A 166 16.52 18.34 8.10
N ILE A 167 15.70 18.92 8.97
CA ILE A 167 15.79 20.36 9.32
C ILE A 167 17.00 20.65 10.23
N ARG A 168 17.48 19.67 10.98
CA ARG A 168 18.60 19.85 11.93
C ARG A 168 19.98 19.91 11.25
N LYS A 169 20.02 19.84 9.92
CA LYS A 169 21.25 19.89 9.11
C LYS A 169 21.51 21.29 8.61
#